data_AF-A0A6F8XZ95-F1
#
_entry.id   AF-A0A6F8XZ95-F1
#
_cell.length_a   1.000
_cell.length_b   1.000
_cell.length_c   1.000
_cell.angle_alpha   90.00
_cell.angle_beta   90.00
_cell.angle_gamma   90.00
#
_symmetry.space_group_name_H-M   'P 1'
#
loop_
_entity.id
_entity.type
_entity.pdbx_description
1 polymer ?
#
loop_
_entity_poly.entity_id
_entity_poly.type
_entity_poly.pdbx_seq_one_letter_code
_entity_poly.pdbx_strand_id
1 'polypeptide(L)'
;MHTGGVRFAAMTEQSYTPGDVPPAQPRRSRTPLVLLVVAVAVLSAGGGAGGAVLLLADDNDGSTPAAAAAGPSTSAPAPAPTTAPAPGPSSPPAPTSYRFGQKASDDAATVDATVLSYKQPVATGVPKPDQPGAVWGAAQVQVCARAQDVGVSRFPWKLAYADGGVVEPSGTGYEGFPTPEYPWEEHALAPGRCAKGWIVFPVPPGQRPVFVQYHPQDNRLPVEWRVA
;
A
#
# COMPACT_ATOMS: atom_id res chain seq x y z
N MET A 1 26.99 -47.94 -20.49
CA MET A 1 25.61 -48.31 -20.12
C MET A 1 25.61 -48.64 -18.63
N HIS A 2 25.13 -47.72 -17.78
CA HIS A 2 25.03 -47.90 -16.33
C HIS A 2 23.60 -47.57 -15.92
N THR A 3 22.86 -48.60 -15.55
CA THR A 3 21.48 -48.54 -15.06
C THR A 3 21.51 -48.25 -13.56
N GLY A 4 21.28 -47.00 -13.18
CA GLY A 4 21.10 -46.59 -11.78
C GLY A 4 19.68 -46.88 -11.32
N GLY A 5 19.52 -47.84 -10.41
CA GLY A 5 18.25 -48.20 -9.80
C GLY A 5 17.78 -47.16 -8.77
N VAL A 6 16.60 -46.59 -8.99
CA VAL A 6 15.92 -45.72 -8.03
C VAL A 6 15.22 -46.59 -6.99
N ARG A 7 15.64 -46.48 -5.72
CA ARG A 7 14.94 -47.10 -4.59
C ARG A 7 13.80 -46.17 -4.14
N PHE A 8 12.56 -46.61 -4.34
CA PHE A 8 11.39 -45.99 -3.73
C PHE A 8 11.33 -46.38 -2.25
N ALA A 9 11.43 -45.40 -1.36
CA ALA A 9 11.13 -45.60 0.05
C ALA A 9 9.62 -45.75 0.21
N ALA A 10 9.19 -46.87 0.79
CA ALA A 10 7.81 -47.11 1.16
C ALA A 10 7.40 -46.11 2.24
N MET A 11 6.43 -45.24 1.93
CA MET A 11 5.75 -44.43 2.94
C MET A 11 4.81 -45.34 3.71
N THR A 12 5.09 -45.52 5.00
CA THR A 12 4.24 -46.23 5.94
C THR A 12 2.93 -45.47 6.11
N GLU A 13 1.81 -46.16 5.83
CA GLU A 13 0.45 -45.74 6.12
C GLU A 13 0.33 -45.41 7.63
N GLN A 14 0.21 -44.12 7.97
CA GLN A 14 -0.17 -43.70 9.31
C GLN A 14 -1.69 -43.79 9.44
N SER A 15 -2.14 -44.83 10.12
CA SER A 15 -3.53 -45.03 10.53
C SER A 15 -4.03 -43.82 11.33
N TYR A 16 -4.94 -43.04 10.76
CA TYR A 16 -5.64 -41.96 11.45
C TYR A 16 -6.71 -42.55 12.37
N THR A 17 -6.49 -42.51 13.68
CA THR A 17 -7.49 -42.85 14.69
C THR A 17 -8.46 -41.67 14.89
N PRO A 18 -9.77 -41.83 14.60
CA PRO A 18 -10.77 -40.83 14.96
C PRO A 18 -11.00 -40.93 16.48
N GLY A 19 -10.46 -39.99 17.26
CA GLY A 19 -10.69 -40.00 18.71
C GLY A 19 -9.98 -38.92 19.53
N ASP A 20 -8.88 -38.34 19.05
CA ASP A 20 -8.18 -37.29 19.80
C ASP A 20 -8.77 -35.91 19.52
N VAL A 21 -9.81 -35.55 20.29
CA VAL A 21 -10.19 -34.16 20.49
C VAL A 21 -9.14 -33.55 21.44
N PRO A 22 -8.27 -32.62 20.98
CA PRO A 22 -7.30 -32.01 21.87
C PRO A 22 -8.02 -31.28 23.01
N PRO A 23 -7.52 -31.38 24.26
CA PRO A 23 -8.14 -30.72 25.40
C PRO A 23 -8.22 -29.22 25.16
N ALA A 24 -9.38 -28.63 25.46
CA ALA A 24 -9.63 -27.21 25.34
C ALA A 24 -8.53 -26.42 26.06
N GLN A 25 -7.74 -25.68 25.28
CA GLN A 25 -6.71 -24.78 25.82
C GLN A 25 -7.39 -23.76 26.74
N PRO A 26 -6.91 -23.57 27.98
CA PRO A 26 -7.47 -22.56 28.88
C PRO A 26 -7.30 -21.18 28.25
N ARG A 27 -8.42 -20.49 28.01
CA ARG A 27 -8.44 -19.10 27.53
C ARG A 27 -7.67 -18.23 28.52
N ARG A 28 -6.43 -17.85 28.18
CA ARG A 28 -5.72 -16.78 28.89
C ARG A 28 -6.48 -15.49 28.67
N SER A 29 -7.28 -15.08 29.67
CA SER A 29 -7.87 -13.76 29.73
C SER A 29 -6.74 -12.73 29.79
N ARG A 30 -6.49 -12.05 28.66
CA ARG A 30 -5.68 -10.83 28.66
C ARG A 30 -6.52 -9.72 29.27
N THR A 31 -6.41 -9.57 30.59
CA THR A 31 -6.87 -8.38 31.31
C THR A 31 -6.04 -7.19 30.81
N PRO A 32 -6.65 -6.14 30.23
CA PRO A 32 -5.93 -4.91 29.96
C PRO A 32 -5.62 -4.22 31.29
N LEU A 33 -4.34 -3.97 31.57
CA LEU A 33 -3.89 -3.14 32.67
C LEU A 33 -4.30 -1.69 32.35
N VAL A 34 -5.42 -1.25 32.92
CA VAL A 34 -5.88 0.14 32.89
C VAL A 34 -4.94 0.94 33.80
N LEU A 35 -4.01 1.67 33.20
CA LEU A 35 -3.23 2.70 33.88
C LEU A 35 -4.14 3.93 34.07
N LEU A 36 -4.62 4.05 35.31
CA LEU A 36 -5.40 5.16 35.83
C LEU A 36 -4.43 6.31 36.17
N VAL A 37 -4.30 7.30 35.29
CA VAL A 37 -3.62 8.57 35.61
C VAL A 37 -4.69 9.58 36.00
N VAL A 38 -4.81 9.79 37.31
CA VAL A 38 -5.66 10.82 37.92
C VAL A 38 -4.97 12.18 37.83
N ALA A 39 -5.78 13.17 37.47
CA ALA A 39 -5.48 14.57 37.25
C ALA A 39 -4.93 15.32 38.47
N VAL A 40 -4.18 16.40 38.20
CA VAL A 40 -4.21 17.61 39.04
C VAL A 40 -4.41 18.81 38.13
N ALA A 41 -5.63 19.35 38.18
CA ALA A 41 -5.95 20.66 37.65
C ALA A 41 -5.57 21.71 38.71
N VAL A 42 -4.74 22.69 38.33
CA VAL A 42 -4.59 23.93 39.09
C VAL A 42 -5.19 25.05 38.25
N LEU A 43 -6.33 25.55 38.70
CA LEU A 43 -6.90 26.82 38.27
C LEU A 43 -5.98 27.96 38.74
N SER A 44 -5.55 28.81 37.82
CA SER A 44 -5.19 30.19 38.14
C SER A 44 -5.86 31.13 37.14
N ALA A 45 -6.94 31.73 37.62
CA ALA A 45 -7.49 32.95 37.10
C ALA A 45 -6.49 34.09 37.34
N GLY A 46 -6.29 34.96 36.36
CA GLY A 46 -5.48 36.17 36.52
C GLY A 46 -5.33 36.91 35.20
N GLY A 47 -6.11 37.99 35.04
CA GLY A 47 -5.93 38.93 33.94
C GLY A 47 -4.65 39.76 34.09
N GLY A 48 -4.27 40.47 33.04
CA GLY A 48 -3.16 41.41 33.09
C GLY A 48 -2.75 41.90 31.72
N ALA A 49 -3.10 43.15 31.45
CA ALA A 49 -2.58 43.95 30.35
C ALA A 49 -1.07 44.21 30.50
N GLY A 50 -0.39 44.49 29.40
CA GLY A 50 0.82 45.30 29.41
C GLY A 50 2.07 44.67 28.80
N GLY A 51 2.45 45.23 27.65
CA GLY A 51 3.80 45.53 27.15
C GLY A 51 5.02 44.76 27.66
N ALA A 52 5.89 44.37 26.73
CA ALA A 52 7.21 44.99 26.57
C ALA A 52 7.96 44.38 25.38
N VAL A 53 8.47 45.29 24.55
CA VAL A 53 9.50 45.07 23.54
C VAL A 53 10.80 44.65 24.23
N LEU A 54 11.51 43.66 23.69
CA LEU A 54 12.96 43.52 23.92
C LEU A 54 13.63 42.90 22.68
N LEU A 55 14.35 43.78 21.99
CA LEU A 55 15.34 43.50 20.95
C LEU A 55 16.57 42.86 21.60
N LEU A 56 17.14 41.84 20.96
CA LEU A 56 18.58 41.59 21.02
C LEU A 56 19.05 41.18 19.61
N ALA A 57 19.83 42.09 19.03
CA ALA A 57 20.77 41.82 17.94
C ALA A 57 22.08 41.32 18.56
N ASP A 58 22.85 40.52 17.81
CA ASP A 58 24.31 40.55 17.91
C ASP A 58 24.95 40.24 16.55
N ASP A 59 25.86 41.13 16.22
CA ASP A 59 26.66 41.35 15.01
C ASP A 59 28.03 40.65 15.12
N ASN A 60 28.58 40.17 14.00
CA ASN A 60 29.94 40.49 13.50
C ASN A 60 30.27 39.58 12.30
N ASP A 61 30.44 40.07 11.07
CA ASP A 61 31.38 41.07 10.50
C ASP A 61 32.77 40.48 10.16
N GLY A 62 33.27 40.77 8.95
CA GLY A 62 34.65 40.44 8.61
C GLY A 62 35.06 40.38 7.14
N SER A 63 35.03 41.54 6.46
CA SER A 63 36.09 42.05 5.53
C SER A 63 36.08 41.77 4.01
N THR A 64 35.78 42.86 3.28
CA THR A 64 36.11 43.26 1.89
C THR A 64 37.60 43.65 1.73
N PRO A 65 38.21 43.77 0.52
CA PRO A 65 38.12 45.03 -0.27
C PRO A 65 38.26 44.97 -1.82
N ALA A 66 37.58 45.95 -2.46
CA ALA A 66 38.01 46.86 -3.54
C ALA A 66 38.41 46.40 -4.98
N ALA A 67 37.50 46.67 -5.91
CA ALA A 67 37.59 47.53 -7.12
C ALA A 67 38.81 47.53 -8.07
N ALA A 68 38.56 47.28 -9.37
CA ALA A 68 39.06 48.10 -10.49
C ALA A 68 38.26 47.84 -11.78
N ALA A 69 37.99 48.90 -12.55
CA ALA A 69 37.25 48.93 -13.80
C ALA A 69 38.16 48.79 -15.05
N ALA A 70 37.66 48.21 -16.15
CA ALA A 70 37.86 48.66 -17.55
C ALA A 70 37.29 47.69 -18.61
N GLY A 71 36.58 48.23 -19.60
CA GLY A 71 36.63 47.79 -21.01
C GLY A 71 35.44 47.00 -21.59
N PRO A 72 34.64 47.57 -22.50
CA PRO A 72 33.72 46.81 -23.34
C PRO A 72 34.48 46.19 -24.52
N SER A 73 34.52 44.85 -24.60
CA SER A 73 34.99 44.13 -25.79
C SER A 73 33.80 43.51 -26.50
N THR A 74 33.47 44.09 -27.65
CA THR A 74 32.54 43.54 -28.65
C THR A 74 33.16 42.30 -29.28
N SER A 75 32.79 41.13 -28.81
CA SER A 75 33.11 39.84 -29.45
C SER A 75 31.93 39.40 -30.31
N ALA A 76 32.17 39.26 -31.61
CA ALA A 76 31.22 38.72 -32.57
C ALA A 76 30.78 37.29 -32.19
N PRO A 77 29.48 36.91 -32.31
CA PRO A 77 29.02 35.58 -31.94
C PRO A 77 29.60 34.52 -32.90
N ALA A 78 30.32 33.54 -32.36
CA ALA A 78 30.65 32.33 -33.09
C ALA A 78 29.37 31.51 -33.34
N PRO A 79 29.18 30.92 -34.53
CA PRO A 79 28.02 30.08 -34.81
C PRO A 79 28.03 28.88 -33.87
N ALA A 80 26.92 28.70 -33.14
CA ALA A 80 26.74 27.59 -32.22
C ALA A 80 26.85 26.25 -32.98
N PRO A 81 27.56 25.24 -32.44
CA PRO A 81 27.55 23.91 -33.02
C PRO A 81 26.11 23.38 -33.00
N THR A 82 25.62 22.95 -34.15
CA THR A 82 24.36 22.19 -34.26
C THR A 82 24.56 20.86 -33.55
N THR A 83 24.22 20.82 -32.27
CA THR A 83 24.18 19.59 -31.47
C THR A 83 23.11 18.70 -32.07
N ALA A 84 23.50 17.51 -32.54
CA ALA A 84 22.56 16.48 -32.95
C ALA A 84 21.53 16.24 -31.82
N PRO A 85 20.25 15.95 -32.14
CA PRO A 85 19.24 15.69 -31.12
C PRO A 85 19.71 14.56 -30.22
N ALA A 86 19.88 14.86 -28.92
CA ALA A 86 20.11 13.82 -27.93
C ALA A 86 18.96 12.79 -28.03
N PRO A 87 19.26 11.48 -28.03
CA PRO A 87 18.20 10.47 -28.03
C PRO A 87 17.27 10.76 -26.84
N GLY A 88 15.99 11.01 -27.14
CA GLY A 88 14.99 11.35 -26.14
C GLY A 88 14.88 10.24 -25.09
N PRO A 89 14.52 10.58 -23.84
CA PRO A 89 14.36 9.58 -22.79
C PRO A 89 13.34 8.52 -23.24
N SER A 90 13.80 7.26 -23.27
CA SER A 90 12.92 6.12 -23.52
C SER A 90 11.83 6.11 -22.45
N SER A 91 10.57 6.21 -22.85
CA SER A 91 9.45 6.16 -21.91
C SER A 91 9.47 4.84 -21.13
N PRO A 92 9.18 4.86 -19.82
CA PRO A 92 9.05 3.64 -19.04
C PRO A 92 8.01 2.68 -19.65
N PRO A 93 8.22 1.36 -19.57
CA PRO A 93 7.25 0.40 -20.06
C PRO A 93 5.91 0.57 -19.33
N ALA A 94 4.81 0.54 -20.09
CA ALA A 94 3.47 0.62 -19.53
C ALA A 94 3.16 -0.64 -18.68
N PRO A 95 2.41 -0.49 -17.58
CA PRO A 95 1.98 -1.64 -16.78
C PRO A 95 1.09 -2.58 -17.60
N THR A 96 1.18 -3.88 -17.29
CA THR A 96 0.34 -4.89 -17.94
C THR A 96 -1.07 -4.84 -17.35
N SER A 97 -2.08 -4.74 -18.22
CA SER A 97 -3.49 -4.67 -17.79
C SER A 97 -4.28 -5.94 -18.11
N TYR A 98 -5.07 -6.38 -17.15
CA TYR A 98 -5.91 -7.58 -17.18
C TYR A 98 -7.41 -7.22 -17.09
N ARG A 99 -8.28 -8.14 -17.49
CA ARG A 99 -9.73 -8.07 -17.22
C ARG A 99 -10.05 -8.76 -15.90
N PHE A 100 -11.18 -8.39 -15.28
CA PHE A 100 -11.66 -9.12 -14.11
C PHE A 100 -11.83 -10.62 -14.41
N GLY A 101 -11.46 -11.45 -13.43
CA GLY A 101 -11.39 -12.91 -13.55
C GLY A 101 -10.11 -13.42 -14.23
N GLN A 102 -9.33 -12.57 -14.90
CA GLN A 102 -8.03 -12.99 -15.43
C GLN A 102 -6.97 -12.99 -14.33
N LYS A 103 -6.24 -14.10 -14.29
CA LYS A 103 -5.10 -14.29 -13.41
C LYS A 103 -3.89 -13.55 -13.96
N ALA A 104 -3.27 -12.71 -13.14
CA ALA A 104 -1.97 -12.17 -13.40
C ALA A 104 -0.89 -13.09 -12.84
N SER A 105 0.05 -13.45 -13.69
CA SER A 105 1.06 -14.48 -13.44
C SER A 105 2.22 -14.25 -14.41
N ASP A 106 3.44 -14.23 -13.89
CA ASP A 106 4.67 -14.42 -14.67
C ASP A 106 5.49 -15.59 -14.10
N ASP A 107 6.48 -16.08 -14.84
CA ASP A 107 7.30 -17.24 -14.40
C ASP A 107 8.13 -16.93 -13.15
N ALA A 108 8.41 -15.66 -12.89
CA ALA A 108 9.14 -15.19 -11.72
C ALA A 108 8.21 -14.83 -10.54
N ALA A 109 6.90 -14.96 -10.70
CA ALA A 109 5.92 -14.55 -9.70
C ALA A 109 5.81 -15.63 -8.63
N THR A 110 5.91 -15.20 -7.37
CA THR A 110 5.69 -16.07 -6.20
C THR A 110 4.20 -16.29 -5.93
N VAL A 111 3.35 -15.44 -6.51
CA VAL A 111 1.89 -15.48 -6.37
C VAL A 111 1.16 -15.38 -7.69
N ASP A 112 -0.04 -15.94 -7.73
CA ASP A 112 -1.07 -15.63 -8.71
C ASP A 112 -2.05 -14.62 -8.09
N ALA A 113 -2.24 -13.47 -8.72
CA ALA A 113 -3.23 -12.48 -8.27
C ALA A 113 -4.42 -12.43 -9.25
N THR A 114 -5.61 -12.14 -8.75
CA THR A 114 -6.83 -11.99 -9.58
C THR A 114 -7.80 -11.03 -8.91
N VAL A 115 -8.34 -10.09 -9.68
CA VAL A 115 -9.51 -9.29 -9.26
C VAL A 115 -10.75 -9.95 -9.84
N LEU A 116 -11.69 -10.31 -8.98
CA LEU A 116 -12.91 -11.05 -9.34
C LEU A 116 -14.07 -10.11 -9.65
N SER A 117 -14.25 -9.07 -8.84
CA SER A 117 -15.33 -8.09 -9.03
C SER A 117 -15.06 -6.78 -8.30
N TYR A 118 -15.79 -5.73 -8.68
CA TYR A 118 -15.81 -4.43 -7.99
C TYR A 118 -17.26 -3.98 -7.78
N LYS A 119 -17.57 -3.45 -6.60
CA LYS A 119 -18.90 -2.94 -6.24
C LYS A 119 -18.79 -1.57 -5.59
N GLN A 120 -19.71 -0.68 -5.97
CA GLN A 120 -19.85 0.66 -5.41
C GLN A 120 -21.29 1.14 -5.69
N PRO A 121 -22.02 1.67 -4.70
CA PRO A 121 -21.66 1.67 -3.28
C PRO A 121 -21.75 0.26 -2.66
N VAL A 122 -21.11 0.06 -1.52
CA VAL A 122 -21.34 -1.08 -0.60
C VAL A 122 -21.67 -0.57 0.81
N ALA A 123 -22.10 -1.46 1.70
CA ALA A 123 -22.26 -1.19 3.13
C ALA A 123 -23.02 0.12 3.45
N THR A 124 -24.14 0.38 2.78
CA THR A 124 -24.87 1.66 2.91
C THR A 124 -25.53 1.88 4.27
N GLY A 125 -25.57 0.85 5.13
CA GLY A 125 -26.13 0.91 6.48
C GLY A 125 -25.11 1.15 7.60
N VAL A 126 -23.82 1.30 7.27
CA VAL A 126 -22.77 1.60 8.27
C VAL A 126 -22.40 3.09 8.23
N PRO A 127 -21.65 3.63 9.21
CA PRO A 127 -21.12 4.98 9.14
C PRO A 127 -20.38 5.24 7.83
N LYS A 128 -20.54 6.45 7.28
CA LYS A 128 -19.85 6.88 6.07
C LYS A 128 -18.33 6.96 6.31
N PRO A 129 -17.49 6.87 5.27
CA PRO A 129 -16.07 7.18 5.42
C PRO A 129 -15.84 8.59 5.97
N ASP A 130 -14.73 8.79 6.68
CA ASP A 130 -14.35 10.08 7.25
C ASP A 130 -14.07 11.15 6.18
N GLN A 131 -13.75 10.72 4.97
CA GLN A 131 -13.53 11.61 3.83
C GLN A 131 -14.86 12.26 3.40
N PRO A 132 -14.95 13.60 3.37
CA PRO A 132 -16.19 14.29 3.04
C PRO A 132 -16.77 13.87 1.69
N GLY A 133 -18.03 13.42 1.72
CA GLY A 133 -18.77 12.99 0.54
C GLY A 133 -18.41 11.60 0.02
N ALA A 134 -17.39 10.94 0.54
CA ALA A 134 -17.01 9.59 0.12
C ALA A 134 -18.10 8.55 0.45
N VAL A 135 -18.07 7.46 -0.32
CA VAL A 135 -18.90 6.26 -0.10
C VAL A 135 -17.99 5.04 0.02
N TRP A 136 -18.50 3.94 0.55
CA TRP A 136 -17.76 2.68 0.53
C TRP A 136 -17.83 2.04 -0.85
N GLY A 137 -16.68 1.66 -1.40
CA GLY A 137 -16.54 0.75 -2.54
C GLY A 137 -15.76 -0.50 -2.11
N ALA A 138 -15.89 -1.60 -2.84
CA ALA A 138 -15.14 -2.82 -2.52
C ALA A 138 -14.69 -3.58 -3.76
N ALA A 139 -13.48 -4.13 -3.72
CA ALA A 139 -12.95 -5.05 -4.71
C ALA A 139 -12.86 -6.45 -4.09
N GLN A 140 -13.35 -7.46 -4.80
CA GLN A 140 -13.14 -8.86 -4.43
C GLN A 140 -11.90 -9.37 -5.13
N VAL A 141 -10.95 -9.89 -4.36
CA VAL A 141 -9.66 -10.35 -4.87
C VAL A 141 -9.37 -11.77 -4.42
N GLN A 142 -8.49 -12.44 -5.16
CA GLN A 142 -7.91 -13.72 -4.79
C GLN A 142 -6.41 -13.70 -5.07
N VAL A 143 -5.62 -14.17 -4.11
CA VAL A 143 -4.18 -14.40 -4.26
C VAL A 143 -3.88 -15.84 -3.89
N CYS A 144 -3.12 -16.53 -4.73
CA CYS A 144 -2.67 -17.91 -4.48
C CYS A 144 -1.15 -17.97 -4.43
N ALA A 145 -0.62 -18.62 -3.38
CA ALA A 145 0.80 -18.93 -3.27
C ALA A 145 1.18 -20.03 -4.28
N ARG A 146 2.34 -19.89 -4.92
CA ARG A 146 2.82 -20.87 -5.91
C ARG A 146 3.74 -21.90 -5.27
N ALA A 147 5.03 -21.59 -5.21
CA ALA A 147 6.09 -22.55 -4.89
C ALA A 147 6.64 -22.40 -3.47
N GLN A 148 6.36 -21.29 -2.79
CA GLN A 148 6.87 -20.98 -1.45
C GLN A 148 5.78 -20.32 -0.60
N ASP A 149 6.03 -20.22 0.70
CA ASP A 149 5.20 -19.45 1.61
C ASP A 149 5.24 -17.96 1.20
N VAL A 150 4.08 -17.31 1.24
CA VAL A 150 3.95 -15.89 0.90
C VAL A 150 3.05 -15.18 1.91
N GLY A 151 3.45 -13.98 2.32
CA GLY A 151 2.59 -13.08 3.08
C GLY A 151 1.59 -12.40 2.14
N VAL A 152 0.31 -12.44 2.48
CA VAL A 152 -0.73 -11.65 1.81
C VAL A 152 -1.41 -10.71 2.79
N SER A 153 -1.73 -9.53 2.31
CA SER A 153 -2.54 -8.54 3.02
C SER A 153 -3.26 -7.66 2.01
N ARG A 154 -4.18 -6.84 2.51
CA ARG A 154 -4.90 -5.86 1.68
C ARG A 154 -4.07 -4.63 1.31
N PHE A 155 -3.03 -4.28 2.07
CA PHE A 155 -2.22 -3.07 1.87
C PHE A 155 -1.62 -2.86 0.46
N PRO A 156 -1.12 -3.90 -0.26
CA PRO A 156 -0.62 -3.73 -1.62
C PRO A 156 -1.70 -3.45 -2.68
N TRP A 157 -2.98 -3.55 -2.31
CA TRP A 157 -4.08 -3.30 -3.24
C TRP A 157 -4.49 -1.83 -3.23
N LYS A 158 -4.66 -1.24 -4.41
CA LYS A 158 -5.08 0.16 -4.59
C LYS A 158 -6.18 0.26 -5.64
N LEU A 159 -6.94 1.35 -5.62
CA LEU A 159 -7.81 1.74 -6.72
C LEU A 159 -7.20 2.95 -7.42
N ALA A 160 -7.07 2.92 -8.75
CA ALA A 160 -6.56 4.03 -9.54
C ALA A 160 -7.64 4.61 -10.45
N TYR A 161 -7.69 5.94 -10.54
CA TYR A 161 -8.70 6.72 -11.24
C TYR A 161 -8.13 7.40 -12.49
N ALA A 162 -9.03 7.84 -13.38
CA ALA A 162 -8.66 8.45 -14.66
C ALA A 162 -7.91 9.78 -14.51
N ASP A 163 -8.13 10.48 -13.41
CA ASP A 163 -7.47 11.73 -13.03
C ASP A 163 -6.08 11.50 -12.40
N GLY A 164 -5.61 10.25 -12.32
CA GLY A 164 -4.37 9.87 -11.66
C GLY A 164 -4.50 9.71 -10.14
N GLY A 165 -5.69 9.91 -9.58
CA GLY A 165 -5.97 9.68 -8.17
C GLY A 165 -5.81 8.20 -7.80
N VAL A 166 -5.28 7.96 -6.60
CA VAL A 166 -5.12 6.62 -6.03
C VAL A 166 -5.79 6.57 -4.67
N VAL A 167 -6.57 5.52 -4.43
CA VAL A 167 -7.27 5.28 -3.15
C VAL A 167 -6.74 4.00 -2.52
N GLU A 168 -6.37 4.11 -1.24
CA GLU A 168 -5.91 2.99 -0.41
C GLU A 168 -7.08 2.26 0.27
N PRO A 169 -6.88 1.00 0.72
CA PRO A 169 -7.87 0.28 1.51
C PRO A 169 -8.26 1.04 2.78
N SER A 170 -9.51 0.90 3.20
CA SER A 170 -10.05 1.55 4.42
C SER A 170 -9.26 1.18 5.66
N GLY A 171 -8.87 2.13 6.51
CA GLY A 171 -8.29 1.83 7.83
C GLY A 171 -9.28 1.23 8.85
N THR A 172 -10.58 1.21 8.52
CA THR A 172 -11.67 0.86 9.45
C THR A 172 -12.55 -0.25 8.89
N GLY A 173 -12.99 -1.17 9.76
CA GLY A 173 -13.90 -2.27 9.43
C GLY A 173 -15.24 -2.12 10.14
N TYR A 174 -16.32 -2.63 9.54
CA TYR A 174 -17.66 -2.65 10.13
C TYR A 174 -18.34 -3.99 9.84
N GLU A 175 -19.27 -4.42 10.70
CA GLU A 175 -20.02 -5.67 10.51
C GLU A 175 -20.86 -5.69 9.22
N GLY A 176 -21.22 -4.52 8.69
CA GLY A 176 -21.94 -4.39 7.41
C GLY A 176 -21.05 -4.49 6.16
N PHE A 177 -19.74 -4.71 6.31
CA PHE A 177 -18.84 -4.87 5.18
C PHE A 177 -19.00 -6.24 4.50
N PRO A 178 -18.75 -6.34 3.17
CA PRO A 178 -18.89 -7.60 2.45
C PRO A 178 -17.98 -8.71 3.00
N THR A 179 -18.50 -9.94 3.07
CA THR A 179 -17.78 -11.12 3.57
C THR A 179 -17.53 -12.17 2.46
N PRO A 180 -16.51 -13.05 2.60
CA PRO A 180 -15.44 -12.96 3.59
C PRO A 180 -14.53 -11.75 3.31
N GLU A 181 -13.99 -11.17 4.38
CA GLU A 181 -13.04 -10.07 4.25
C GLU A 181 -11.65 -10.61 3.88
N TYR A 182 -10.92 -9.84 3.08
CA TYR A 182 -9.52 -10.15 2.78
C TYR A 182 -8.62 -9.82 3.98
N PRO A 183 -7.51 -10.54 4.21
CA PRO A 183 -6.63 -10.30 5.35
C PRO A 183 -6.22 -8.83 5.53
N TRP A 184 -6.47 -8.30 6.73
CA TRP A 184 -6.08 -6.97 7.17
C TRP A 184 -4.57 -6.85 7.29
N GLU A 185 -4.05 -7.71 8.15
CA GLU A 185 -2.63 -7.85 8.42
C GLU A 185 -2.03 -8.93 7.52
N GLU A 186 -0.72 -9.09 7.65
CA GLU A 186 -0.01 -10.17 6.97
C GLU A 186 -0.55 -11.54 7.38
N HIS A 187 -0.94 -12.32 6.39
CA HIS A 187 -1.36 -13.70 6.52
C HIS A 187 -0.49 -14.60 5.64
N ALA A 188 0.20 -15.55 6.25
CA ALA A 188 1.02 -16.50 5.52
C ALA A 188 0.15 -17.53 4.77
N LEU A 189 0.40 -17.67 3.47
CA LEU A 189 -0.18 -18.71 2.64
C LEU A 189 0.90 -19.72 2.26
N ALA A 190 0.66 -20.99 2.59
CA ALA A 190 1.48 -22.10 2.13
C ALA A 190 1.32 -22.33 0.61
N PRO A 191 2.31 -22.94 -0.07
CA PRO A 191 2.24 -23.30 -1.49
C PRO A 191 0.91 -23.95 -1.88
N GLY A 192 0.32 -23.48 -2.99
CA GLY A 192 -0.97 -23.95 -3.50
C GLY A 192 -2.20 -23.46 -2.73
N ARG A 193 -2.04 -22.70 -1.63
CA ARG A 193 -3.16 -22.11 -0.87
C ARG A 193 -3.51 -20.74 -1.42
N CYS A 194 -4.79 -20.37 -1.29
CA CYS A 194 -5.28 -19.06 -1.72
C CYS A 194 -6.01 -18.34 -0.59
N ALA A 195 -5.84 -17.03 -0.52
CA ALA A 195 -6.73 -16.12 0.19
C ALA A 195 -7.70 -15.51 -0.83
N LYS A 196 -8.99 -15.46 -0.48
CA LYS A 196 -10.02 -14.77 -1.27
C LYS A 196 -10.93 -13.98 -0.35
N GLY A 197 -11.22 -12.75 -0.71
CA GLY A 197 -12.07 -11.88 0.11
C GLY A 197 -12.26 -10.51 -0.49
N TRP A 198 -13.06 -9.71 0.21
CA TRP A 198 -13.33 -8.32 -0.13
C TRP A 198 -12.35 -7.38 0.56
N ILE A 199 -11.90 -6.38 -0.18
CA ILE A 199 -11.17 -5.22 0.33
C ILE A 199 -12.07 -4.00 0.15
N VAL A 200 -12.31 -3.25 1.23
CA VAL A 200 -13.17 -2.06 1.22
C VAL A 200 -12.32 -0.80 1.14
N PHE A 201 -12.80 0.20 0.38
CA PHE A 201 -12.11 1.45 0.07
C PHE A 201 -13.06 2.64 0.29
N PRO A 202 -12.57 3.77 0.83
CA PRO A 202 -13.31 5.03 0.85
C PRO A 202 -13.17 5.72 -0.52
N VAL A 203 -14.22 5.69 -1.34
CA VAL A 203 -14.16 6.14 -2.74
C VAL A 203 -14.98 7.40 -2.98
N PRO A 204 -14.59 8.27 -3.94
CA PRO A 204 -15.40 9.41 -4.33
C PRO A 204 -16.78 8.99 -4.82
N PRO A 205 -17.85 9.72 -4.48
CA PRO A 205 -19.21 9.38 -4.88
C PRO A 205 -19.38 9.59 -6.40
N GLY A 206 -20.01 8.64 -7.08
CA GLY A 206 -20.31 8.77 -8.52
C GLY A 206 -19.11 8.63 -9.46
N GLN A 207 -17.89 8.54 -8.94
CA GLN A 207 -16.68 8.24 -9.71
C GLN A 207 -16.31 6.77 -9.52
N ARG A 208 -15.94 6.09 -10.60
CA ARG A 208 -15.42 4.71 -10.57
C ARG A 208 -13.92 4.71 -10.84
N PRO A 209 -13.13 3.84 -10.18
CA PRO A 209 -11.75 3.63 -10.56
C PRO A 209 -11.67 3.04 -11.96
N VAL A 210 -10.59 3.34 -12.68
CA VAL A 210 -10.27 2.73 -13.98
C VAL A 210 -9.57 1.39 -13.77
N PHE A 211 -8.78 1.28 -12.69
CA PHE A 211 -8.04 0.07 -12.37
C PHE A 211 -8.15 -0.30 -10.89
N VAL A 212 -8.18 -1.61 -10.63
CA VAL A 212 -7.71 -2.17 -9.35
C VAL A 212 -6.26 -2.55 -9.56
N GLN A 213 -5.36 -2.09 -8.70
CA GLN A 213 -3.92 -2.33 -8.81
C GLN A 213 -3.42 -3.21 -7.68
N TYR A 214 -2.47 -4.08 -7.98
CA TYR A 214 -1.70 -4.84 -6.99
C TYR A 214 -0.22 -4.45 -7.09
N HIS A 215 0.32 -3.95 -5.99
CA HIS A 215 1.71 -3.52 -5.84
C HIS A 215 2.46 -4.54 -4.97
N PRO A 216 3.06 -5.58 -5.55
CA PRO A 216 3.86 -6.52 -4.77
C PRO A 216 5.07 -5.79 -4.14
N GLN A 217 5.52 -6.26 -2.98
CA GLN A 217 6.58 -5.58 -2.21
C GLN A 217 7.96 -5.57 -2.87
N ASP A 218 8.14 -6.29 -3.98
CA ASP A 218 9.43 -6.48 -4.64
C ASP A 218 9.78 -5.37 -5.66
N ASN A 219 9.21 -4.17 -5.49
CA ASN A 219 9.43 -3.00 -6.36
C ASN A 219 9.13 -3.26 -7.85
N ARG A 220 8.35 -4.29 -8.19
CA ARG A 220 7.85 -4.48 -9.55
C ARG A 220 6.82 -3.41 -9.89
N LEU A 221 6.66 -3.18 -11.20
CA LEU A 221 5.55 -2.36 -11.69
C LEU A 221 4.21 -2.94 -11.20
N PRO A 222 3.22 -2.08 -10.89
CA PRO A 222 1.93 -2.55 -10.47
C PRO A 222 1.27 -3.41 -11.54
N VAL A 223 0.58 -4.44 -11.07
CA VAL A 223 -0.29 -5.27 -11.90
C VAL A 223 -1.69 -4.66 -11.86
N GLU A 224 -2.31 -4.48 -13.03
CA GLU A 224 -3.57 -3.74 -13.12
C GLU A 224 -4.71 -4.61 -13.67
N TRP A 225 -5.90 -4.45 -13.10
CA TRP A 225 -7.14 -5.00 -13.64
C TRP A 225 -8.10 -3.86 -13.99
N ARG A 226 -8.50 -3.79 -15.26
CA ARG A 226 -9.42 -2.76 -15.74
C ARG A 226 -10.82 -2.98 -15.18
N VAL A 227 -11.36 -1.96 -14.54
CA VAL A 227 -12.77 -1.88 -14.14
C VAL A 227 -13.56 -1.50 -15.38
N ALA A 228 -14.53 -2.32 -15.74
CA ALA A 228 -15.38 -2.12 -16.92
C ALA A 228 -16.58 -1.21 -16.62
#